data_AF-A0A1D6K158-F1
#
_entry.id   AF-A0A1D6K158-F1
#
_cell.length_a   1.000
_cell.length_b   1.000
_cell.length_c   1.000
_cell.angle_alpha   90.00
_cell.angle_beta   90.00
_cell.angle_gamma   90.00
#
_symmetry.space_group_name_H-M   'P 1'
#
loop_
_entity.id
_entity.type
_entity.pdbx_description
1 polymer ?
#
loop_
_entity_poly.entity_id
_entity_poly.type
_entity_poly.pdbx_seq_one_letter_code
_entity_poly.pdbx_strand_id
1 'polypeptide(L)'
;MSTTNLRRRLHHGDVDGRKNEHVDISSADSLNEPLLGKSNDDNFGSEVYDPRKQDLWDDDMKKEQLHWSFLFSNLITQWAQWLASIIVSSGSIFGRLSPFSSENQINPVYLSPLQEQRLDTLRHRLQISFDGSRIEHQDALRQLWRLAYPAREIPPLKSELWKEMGWQGNDPSTDFRGGGLISLENLIFFARNYPNSFQMLLNKVQGQRSDWEYPFAVAGINVSFMLVQMLDLKSSVPSSKYGIRFLELLGRDENAFDHLYCVAFRLLDAQWLVKRASYMEFNEVLKSTRTQLERELVLDDVLEVKDLPSYTMLDE
;
A
#
# COMPACT_ATOMS: atom_id res chain seq x y z
N MET A 1 9.80 -12.75 -58.05
CA MET A 1 9.58 -14.22 -58.06
C MET A 1 9.54 -14.74 -56.63
N SER A 2 8.68 -15.73 -56.38
CA SER A 2 8.55 -16.60 -55.19
C SER A 2 8.10 -15.96 -53.86
N THR A 3 6.96 -16.26 -53.23
CA THR A 3 6.13 -17.46 -52.92
C THR A 3 6.26 -17.91 -51.45
N THR A 4 5.15 -17.70 -50.73
CA THR A 4 4.44 -18.67 -49.86
C THR A 4 4.81 -18.79 -48.38
N ASN A 5 4.02 -18.07 -47.57
CA ASN A 5 3.17 -18.54 -46.46
C ASN A 5 3.51 -19.88 -45.78
N LEU A 6 3.91 -19.77 -44.51
CA LEU A 6 3.92 -20.85 -43.52
C LEU A 6 2.51 -21.08 -42.97
N ARG A 7 1.96 -22.27 -43.26
CA ARG A 7 0.70 -22.79 -42.73
C ARG A 7 0.97 -24.14 -42.06
N ARG A 8 0.72 -24.26 -40.75
CA ARG A 8 0.41 -25.48 -39.96
C ARG A 8 0.46 -25.11 -38.45
N ARG A 9 -0.45 -25.50 -37.56
CA ARG A 9 -1.40 -26.64 -37.53
C ARG A 9 -2.72 -26.22 -36.84
N LEU A 10 -3.84 -26.63 -37.42
CA LEU A 10 -5.17 -26.62 -36.80
C LEU A 10 -5.32 -27.89 -35.95
N HIS A 11 -5.76 -27.73 -34.71
CA HIS A 11 -6.28 -28.84 -33.90
C HIS A 11 -7.72 -29.12 -34.34
N HIS A 12 -7.92 -30.26 -35.01
CA HIS A 12 -9.23 -30.85 -35.24
C HIS A 12 -9.74 -31.49 -33.95
N GLY A 13 -10.97 -31.16 -33.59
CA GLY A 13 -11.71 -31.77 -32.49
C GLY A 13 -13.18 -31.38 -32.58
N ASP A 14 -13.79 -31.53 -33.76
CA ASP A 14 -15.24 -31.63 -33.88
C ASP A 14 -15.67 -32.98 -33.28
N VAL A 15 -16.34 -32.94 -32.13
CA VAL A 15 -17.21 -34.01 -31.65
C VAL A 15 -18.51 -33.38 -31.17
N ASP A 16 -19.50 -33.44 -32.07
CA ASP A 16 -20.92 -33.64 -31.83
C ASP A 16 -21.65 -32.76 -30.79
N GLY A 17 -22.28 -31.71 -31.32
CA GLY A 17 -23.75 -31.68 -31.40
C GLY A 17 -24.54 -31.21 -30.17
N ARG A 18 -25.25 -30.07 -30.33
CA ARG A 18 -26.73 -30.00 -30.23
C ARG A 18 -27.28 -28.58 -30.47
N LYS A 19 -28.11 -28.52 -31.51
CA LYS A 19 -29.45 -27.89 -31.61
C LYS A 19 -29.62 -26.38 -31.37
N ASN A 20 -29.94 -25.74 -32.51
CA ASN A 20 -31.06 -24.83 -32.75
C ASN A 20 -31.13 -23.53 -31.94
N GLU A 21 -30.60 -22.46 -32.52
CA GLU A 21 -31.21 -21.13 -32.38
C GLU A 21 -31.63 -20.65 -33.78
N HIS A 22 -32.93 -20.80 -34.05
CA HIS A 22 -33.63 -20.08 -35.11
C HIS A 22 -33.89 -18.67 -34.59
N VAL A 23 -33.32 -17.65 -35.24
CA VAL A 23 -33.80 -16.27 -35.11
C VAL A 23 -34.16 -15.80 -36.51
N ASP A 24 -35.47 -15.90 -36.79
CA ASP A 24 -36.10 -15.29 -37.95
C ASP A 24 -36.08 -13.77 -37.80
N ILE A 25 -35.43 -13.07 -38.74
CA ILE A 25 -35.67 -11.65 -38.99
C ILE A 25 -36.03 -11.51 -40.46
N SER A 26 -37.30 -11.76 -40.75
CA SER A 26 -37.93 -11.34 -41.99
C SER A 26 -38.54 -9.96 -41.82
N SER A 27 -38.27 -9.11 -42.82
CA SER A 27 -39.15 -8.04 -43.30
C SER A 27 -38.88 -6.60 -42.83
N ALA A 28 -38.29 -5.87 -43.78
CA ALA A 28 -38.77 -4.61 -44.36
C ALA A 28 -38.29 -3.27 -43.77
N ASP A 29 -37.56 -2.59 -44.65
CA ASP A 29 -37.73 -1.18 -45.03
C ASP A 29 -37.64 -0.11 -43.95
N SER A 30 -36.42 0.44 -43.85
CA SER A 30 -36.26 1.88 -43.72
C SER A 30 -35.06 2.33 -44.55
N LEU A 31 -35.32 2.47 -45.85
CA LEU A 31 -34.64 3.45 -46.69
C LEU A 31 -35.04 4.84 -46.20
N ASN A 32 -34.09 5.60 -45.66
CA ASN A 32 -34.02 7.06 -45.81
C ASN A 32 -32.61 7.54 -45.44
N GLU A 33 -31.96 8.08 -46.45
CA GLU A 33 -30.73 8.88 -46.46
C GLU A 33 -30.80 10.09 -45.50
N PRO A 34 -29.63 10.64 -45.12
CA PRO A 34 -29.22 11.88 -45.76
C PRO A 34 -27.80 11.83 -46.35
N LEU A 35 -27.72 12.25 -47.61
CA LEU A 35 -26.52 12.72 -48.30
C LEU A 35 -26.11 14.10 -47.77
N LEU A 36 -24.79 14.30 -47.63
CA LEU A 36 -24.07 15.57 -47.43
C LEU A 36 -23.83 16.03 -45.97
N GLY A 37 -22.64 15.67 -45.48
CA GLY A 37 -21.56 16.66 -45.37
C GLY A 37 -21.33 17.33 -44.02
N LYS A 38 -20.29 16.88 -43.30
CA LYS A 38 -19.19 17.75 -42.83
C LYS A 38 -18.08 16.92 -42.22
N SER A 39 -16.87 17.18 -42.72
CA SER A 39 -15.60 16.75 -42.15
C SER A 39 -15.48 17.22 -40.70
N ASN A 40 -15.13 16.32 -39.79
CA ASN A 40 -14.20 16.54 -38.70
C ASN A 40 -13.73 15.18 -38.20
N ASP A 41 -12.42 15.09 -37.99
CA ASP A 41 -11.68 13.91 -37.55
C ASP A 41 -12.20 13.39 -36.20
N ASP A 42 -12.91 12.27 -36.22
CA ASP A 42 -13.14 11.42 -35.04
C ASP A 42 -12.99 9.96 -35.46
N ASN A 43 -11.75 9.54 -35.68
CA ASN A 43 -11.41 8.12 -35.86
C ASN A 43 -11.23 7.46 -34.48
N PHE A 44 -12.28 7.43 -33.65
CA PHE A 44 -12.34 6.48 -32.54
C PHE A 44 -12.83 5.16 -33.14
N GLY A 45 -11.89 4.40 -33.69
CA GLY A 45 -12.14 3.07 -34.20
C GLY A 45 -12.78 2.24 -33.08
N SER A 46 -13.98 1.72 -33.37
CA SER A 46 -14.62 0.69 -32.56
C SER A 46 -13.63 -0.47 -32.43
N GLU A 47 -12.99 -0.58 -31.27
CA GLU A 47 -12.04 -1.65 -31.00
C GLU A 47 -12.85 -2.96 -30.97
N VAL A 48 -12.64 -3.80 -31.98
CA VAL A 48 -13.26 -5.12 -32.09
C VAL A 48 -12.87 -5.92 -30.85
N TYR A 49 -13.87 -6.30 -30.06
CA TYR A 49 -13.72 -7.18 -28.90
C TYR A 49 -13.00 -8.48 -29.31
N ASP A 50 -11.77 -8.67 -28.82
CA ASP A 50 -10.99 -9.90 -29.03
C ASP A 50 -10.86 -10.65 -27.69
N PRO A 51 -11.60 -11.76 -27.49
CA PRO A 51 -11.54 -12.58 -26.28
C PRO A 51 -10.13 -13.03 -25.91
N ARG A 52 -9.24 -13.22 -26.91
CA ARG A 52 -7.87 -13.69 -26.67
C ARG A 52 -6.99 -12.62 -26.01
N LYS A 53 -7.32 -11.33 -26.20
CA LYS A 53 -6.66 -10.25 -25.46
C LYS A 53 -7.08 -10.33 -24.00
N GLN A 54 -8.36 -10.52 -23.69
CA GLN A 54 -8.82 -10.64 -22.30
C GLN A 54 -8.18 -11.85 -21.59
N ASP A 55 -8.15 -13.02 -22.23
CA ASP A 55 -7.52 -14.21 -21.65
C ASP A 55 -6.02 -14.00 -21.38
N LEU A 56 -5.31 -13.29 -22.27
CA LEU A 56 -3.90 -12.93 -22.08
C LEU A 56 -3.72 -11.97 -20.91
N TRP A 57 -4.59 -10.96 -20.79
CA TRP A 57 -4.55 -9.98 -19.70
C TRP A 57 -4.89 -10.66 -18.37
N ASP A 58 -5.88 -11.56 -18.34
CA ASP A 58 -6.24 -12.34 -17.15
C ASP A 58 -5.11 -13.28 -16.70
N ASP A 59 -4.40 -13.90 -17.65
CA ASP A 59 -3.25 -14.77 -17.37
C ASP A 59 -2.04 -13.98 -16.84
N ASP A 60 -1.78 -12.80 -17.41
CA ASP A 60 -0.75 -11.88 -16.91
C ASP A 60 -1.14 -11.41 -15.50
N MET A 61 -2.37 -10.96 -15.26
CA MET A 61 -2.90 -10.59 -13.93
C MET A 61 -2.84 -11.74 -12.90
N LYS A 62 -3.03 -13.00 -13.31
CA LYS A 62 -2.89 -14.17 -12.41
C LYS A 62 -1.42 -14.49 -12.09
N LYS A 63 -0.54 -14.48 -13.09
CA LYS A 63 0.91 -14.63 -12.87
C LYS A 63 1.43 -13.51 -11.98
N GLU A 64 0.89 -12.31 -12.15
CA GLU A 64 1.12 -11.17 -11.29
C GLU A 64 0.67 -11.45 -9.85
N GLN A 65 -0.59 -11.88 -9.60
CA GLN A 65 -1.07 -12.25 -8.24
C GLN A 65 -0.17 -13.28 -7.55
N LEU A 66 0.35 -14.25 -8.31
CA LEU A 66 1.32 -15.22 -7.79
C LEU A 66 2.65 -14.56 -7.44
N HIS A 67 3.19 -13.71 -8.32
CA HIS A 67 4.44 -12.98 -8.05
C HIS A 67 4.30 -11.98 -6.89
N TRP A 68 3.13 -11.33 -6.74
CA TRP A 68 2.73 -10.48 -5.60
C TRP A 68 2.82 -11.24 -4.28
N SER A 69 2.14 -12.40 -4.22
CA SER A 69 2.14 -13.25 -3.03
C SER A 69 3.57 -13.61 -2.62
N PHE A 70 4.45 -13.85 -3.59
CA PHE A 70 5.84 -14.23 -3.34
C PHE A 70 6.70 -13.07 -2.81
N LEU A 71 6.70 -11.90 -3.44
CA LEU A 71 7.56 -10.80 -3.03
C LEU A 71 7.13 -10.17 -1.70
N PHE A 72 5.82 -9.98 -1.48
CA PHE A 72 5.34 -9.52 -0.19
C PHE A 72 5.34 -10.62 0.88
N SER A 73 5.15 -11.90 0.55
CA SER A 73 5.42 -12.94 1.54
C SER A 73 6.88 -12.97 1.94
N ASN A 74 7.83 -12.74 1.02
CA ASN A 74 9.25 -12.60 1.35
C ASN A 74 9.51 -11.36 2.21
N LEU A 75 8.89 -10.21 1.93
CA LEU A 75 8.94 -9.01 2.77
C LEU A 75 8.35 -9.26 4.16
N ILE A 76 7.11 -9.75 4.23
CA ILE A 76 6.42 -10.14 5.46
C ILE A 76 7.24 -11.18 6.22
N THR A 77 7.95 -12.09 5.55
CA THR A 77 8.82 -13.10 6.17
C THR A 77 10.10 -12.48 6.72
N GLN A 78 10.79 -11.61 5.97
CA GLN A 78 11.96 -10.87 6.46
C GLN A 78 11.58 -10.01 7.68
N TRP A 79 10.39 -9.42 7.66
CA TRP A 79 9.86 -8.64 8.77
C TRP A 79 9.38 -9.49 9.93
N ALA A 80 8.74 -10.63 9.68
CA ALA A 80 8.33 -11.59 10.70
C ALA A 80 9.57 -12.20 11.38
N GLN A 81 10.65 -12.45 10.64
CA GLN A 81 11.95 -12.84 11.19
C GLN A 81 12.56 -11.71 12.03
N TRP A 82 12.51 -10.46 11.56
CA TRP A 82 12.92 -9.31 12.36
C TRP A 82 12.06 -9.16 13.64
N LEU A 83 10.74 -9.29 13.55
CA LEU A 83 9.78 -9.29 14.67
C LEU A 83 10.08 -10.42 15.66
N ALA A 84 10.25 -11.65 15.17
CA ALA A 84 10.49 -12.84 15.98
C ALA A 84 11.87 -12.82 16.66
N SER A 85 12.89 -12.25 16.00
CA SER A 85 14.24 -12.11 16.57
C SER A 85 14.26 -11.23 17.83
N ILE A 86 13.31 -10.31 17.98
CA ILE A 86 13.19 -9.45 19.16
C ILE A 86 12.43 -10.14 20.29
N ILE A 87 11.37 -10.92 19.98
CA ILE A 87 10.61 -11.68 21.00
C ILE A 87 11.50 -12.73 21.69
N VAL A 88 12.40 -13.38 20.93
CA VAL A 88 13.35 -14.36 21.49
C VAL A 88 14.51 -13.69 22.25
N SER A 89 14.84 -12.43 21.94
CA SER A 89 15.95 -11.72 22.60
C SER A 89 15.61 -11.13 23.97
N SER A 90 14.38 -11.27 24.46
CA SER A 90 14.01 -10.83 25.83
C SER A 90 14.47 -11.78 26.94
N GLY A 91 15.28 -12.80 26.62
CA GLY A 91 15.96 -13.61 27.62
C GLY A 91 17.32 -14.07 27.10
N SER A 92 18.38 -13.57 27.73
CA SER A 92 19.82 -13.95 27.59
C SER A 92 20.70 -12.91 26.89
N ILE A 93 21.49 -12.24 27.74
CA ILE A 93 22.70 -11.47 27.44
C ILE A 93 23.66 -12.32 26.58
N PHE A 94 24.07 -11.88 25.39
CA PHE A 94 25.44 -12.08 24.84
C PHE A 94 25.66 -11.20 23.59
N GLY A 95 26.70 -10.36 23.66
CA GLY A 95 27.12 -9.50 22.56
C GLY A 95 27.71 -10.25 21.36
N ARG A 96 27.53 -9.64 20.18
CA ARG A 96 28.13 -9.85 18.83
C ARG A 96 27.01 -9.51 17.83
N LEU A 97 27.05 -8.52 16.93
CA LEU A 97 28.10 -7.80 16.25
C LEU A 97 27.52 -6.45 15.75
N SER A 98 28.21 -5.34 16.01
CA SER A 98 28.36 -4.24 15.05
C SER A 98 29.56 -3.39 15.47
N PRO A 99 30.67 -3.41 14.70
CA PRO A 99 31.81 -2.55 14.95
C PRO A 99 31.51 -1.19 14.31
N PHE A 100 30.75 -0.35 15.00
CA PHE A 100 30.71 1.10 14.80
C PHE A 100 30.52 1.76 16.16
N SER A 101 31.51 1.54 17.03
CA SER A 101 31.70 2.35 18.23
C SER A 101 32.39 3.65 17.82
N SER A 102 31.64 4.57 17.20
CA SER A 102 32.04 5.97 17.23
C SER A 102 31.61 6.53 18.58
N GLU A 103 32.60 7.03 19.31
CA GLU A 103 32.50 7.73 20.58
C GLU A 103 31.42 8.83 20.51
N ASN A 104 30.22 8.52 20.99
CA ASN A 104 29.32 9.51 21.56
C ASN A 104 28.97 8.97 22.94
N GLN A 105 29.48 9.62 23.99
CA GLN A 105 28.92 9.47 25.32
C GLN A 105 27.45 9.90 25.23
N ILE A 106 26.55 8.94 25.06
CA ILE A 106 25.11 9.18 25.07
C ILE A 106 24.79 9.52 26.53
N ASN A 107 24.65 10.82 26.81
CA ASN A 107 24.00 11.26 28.05
C ASN A 107 22.69 10.47 28.19
N PRO A 108 22.36 9.93 29.37
CA PRO A 108 21.11 9.21 29.55
C PRO A 108 19.96 10.10 29.11
N VAL A 109 19.19 9.64 28.12
CA VAL A 109 18.01 10.35 27.62
C VAL A 109 16.98 10.32 28.75
N TYR A 110 16.75 11.47 29.37
CA TYR A 110 15.75 11.61 30.42
C TYR A 110 14.41 11.96 29.80
N LEU A 111 13.44 11.04 29.91
CA LEU A 111 12.08 11.27 29.46
C LEU A 111 11.28 11.96 30.56
N SER A 112 10.46 12.93 30.18
CA SER A 112 9.44 13.43 31.10
C SER A 112 8.41 12.33 31.39
N PRO A 113 7.73 12.35 32.55
CA PRO A 113 6.70 11.35 32.87
C PRO A 113 5.61 11.22 31.79
N LEU A 114 5.27 12.33 31.11
CA LEU A 114 4.30 12.32 30.02
C LEU A 114 4.83 11.61 28.76
N GLN A 115 6.10 11.84 28.40
CA GLN A 115 6.74 11.14 27.27
C GLN A 115 6.82 9.64 27.53
N GLU A 116 7.18 9.24 28.75
CA GLU A 116 7.26 7.84 29.14
C GLU A 116 5.88 7.16 29.04
N GLN A 117 4.83 7.77 29.61
CA GLN A 117 3.46 7.28 29.50
C GLN A 117 2.98 7.12 28.05
N ARG A 118 3.22 8.14 27.20
CA ARG A 118 2.80 8.10 25.79
C ARG A 118 3.60 7.09 24.98
N LEU A 119 4.90 6.97 25.25
CA LEU A 119 5.76 5.95 24.62
C LEU A 119 5.32 4.54 24.99
N ASP A 120 4.98 4.30 26.25
CA ASP A 120 4.45 3.02 26.71
C ASP A 120 3.09 2.69 26.08
N THR A 121 2.22 3.70 25.93
CA THR A 121 0.94 3.56 25.24
C THR A 121 1.14 3.18 23.77
N LEU A 122 2.04 3.87 23.08
CA LEU A 122 2.41 3.55 21.69
C LEU A 122 3.00 2.14 21.58
N ARG A 123 3.91 1.76 22.47
CA ARG A 123 4.49 0.40 22.50
C ARG A 123 3.46 -0.67 22.75
N HIS A 124 2.49 -0.42 23.64
CA HIS A 124 1.39 -1.34 23.84
C HIS A 124 0.59 -1.53 22.54
N ARG A 125 0.26 -0.44 21.82
CA ARG A 125 -0.38 -0.52 20.49
C ARG A 125 0.45 -1.34 19.50
N LEU A 126 1.77 -1.15 19.47
CA LEU A 126 2.72 -1.88 18.60
C LEU A 126 2.77 -3.40 18.85
N GLN A 127 2.38 -3.86 20.05
CA GLN A 127 2.40 -5.28 20.42
C GLN A 127 1.11 -6.03 20.04
N ILE A 128 0.04 -5.31 19.70
CA ILE A 128 -1.26 -5.92 19.37
C ILE A 128 -1.21 -6.45 17.94
N SER A 129 -1.20 -7.79 17.82
CA SER A 129 -1.38 -8.45 16.53
C SER A 129 -2.82 -8.34 16.04
N PHE A 130 -3.01 -8.23 14.73
CA PHE A 130 -4.34 -8.36 14.16
C PHE A 130 -4.85 -9.79 14.37
N ASP A 131 -6.13 -9.89 14.73
CA ASP A 131 -6.81 -11.15 15.03
C ASP A 131 -8.19 -11.11 14.37
N GLY A 132 -8.33 -11.85 13.27
CA GLY A 132 -9.58 -11.94 12.51
C GLY A 132 -10.73 -12.60 13.25
N SER A 133 -10.50 -13.22 14.42
CA SER A 133 -11.56 -13.79 15.26
C SER A 133 -12.16 -12.76 16.23
N ARG A 134 -11.46 -11.66 16.52
CA ARG A 134 -11.96 -10.59 17.39
C ARG A 134 -12.87 -9.64 16.64
N ILE A 135 -14.05 -9.40 17.20
CA ILE A 135 -15.05 -8.51 16.59
C ILE A 135 -14.53 -7.07 16.44
N GLU A 136 -13.78 -6.57 17.43
CA GLU A 136 -13.20 -5.23 17.43
C GLU A 136 -12.24 -5.00 16.25
N HIS A 137 -11.43 -6.00 15.93
CA HIS A 137 -10.49 -5.94 14.81
C HIS A 137 -11.22 -6.02 13.46
N GLN A 138 -12.26 -6.86 13.37
CA GLN A 138 -13.11 -6.88 12.19
C GLN A 138 -13.84 -5.54 12.00
N ASP A 139 -14.33 -4.93 13.09
CA ASP A 139 -15.01 -3.62 13.04
C ASP A 139 -14.07 -2.49 12.61
N ALA A 140 -12.78 -2.55 13.00
CA ALA A 140 -11.76 -1.65 12.48
C ALA A 140 -11.60 -1.81 10.95
N LEU A 141 -11.56 -3.04 10.42
CA LEU A 141 -11.52 -3.28 8.96
C LEU A 141 -12.77 -2.73 8.26
N ARG A 142 -13.96 -2.98 8.82
CA ARG A 142 -15.22 -2.43 8.29
C ARG A 142 -15.23 -0.91 8.33
N GLN A 143 -14.66 -0.30 9.37
CA GLN A 143 -14.53 1.14 9.50
C GLN A 143 -13.60 1.71 8.42
N LEU A 144 -12.44 1.10 8.19
CA LEU A 144 -11.55 1.48 7.10
C LEU A 144 -12.28 1.41 5.75
N TRP A 145 -13.01 0.32 5.50
CA TRP A 145 -13.80 0.17 4.26
C TRP A 145 -14.82 1.30 4.08
N ARG A 146 -15.60 1.62 5.12
CA ARG A 146 -16.58 2.73 5.07
C ARG A 146 -15.93 4.07 4.78
N LEU A 147 -14.74 4.33 5.35
CA LEU A 147 -14.00 5.57 5.13
C LEU A 147 -13.43 5.65 3.71
N ALA A 148 -12.95 4.52 3.18
CA ALA A 148 -12.40 4.43 1.83
C ALA A 148 -13.47 4.46 0.75
N TYR A 149 -14.59 3.78 0.96
CA TYR A 149 -15.67 3.65 -0.01
C TYR A 149 -17.05 3.95 0.62
N PRO A 150 -17.36 5.22 0.93
CA PRO A 150 -18.58 5.58 1.69
C PRO A 150 -19.90 5.15 1.06
N ALA A 151 -19.94 5.03 -0.27
CA ALA A 151 -21.14 4.68 -1.05
C ALA A 151 -21.27 3.17 -1.34
N ARG A 152 -20.36 2.32 -0.83
CA ARG A 152 -20.35 0.88 -1.12
C ARG A 152 -20.73 0.06 0.10
N GLU A 153 -21.42 -1.04 -0.14
CA GLU A 153 -21.67 -2.03 0.91
C GLU A 153 -20.36 -2.64 1.42
N ILE A 154 -20.36 -3.02 2.69
CA ILE A 154 -19.19 -3.55 3.35
C ILE A 154 -19.04 -5.03 2.97
N PRO A 155 -17.91 -5.45 2.39
CA PRO A 155 -17.69 -6.84 2.06
C PRO A 155 -17.62 -7.70 3.33
N PRO A 156 -17.95 -9.00 3.22
CA PRO A 156 -17.57 -9.96 4.25
C PRO A 156 -16.04 -9.98 4.41
N LEU A 157 -15.56 -10.48 5.57
CA LEU A 157 -14.12 -10.53 5.87
C LEU A 157 -13.30 -11.24 4.78
N LYS A 158 -13.91 -12.23 4.11
CA LYS A 158 -13.34 -12.89 2.93
C LYS A 158 -14.07 -12.47 1.67
N SER A 159 -13.43 -11.66 0.82
CA SER A 159 -14.00 -11.12 -0.42
C SER A 159 -12.91 -10.66 -1.38
N GLU A 160 -13.12 -10.83 -2.68
CA GLU A 160 -12.23 -10.27 -3.72
C GLU A 160 -12.20 -8.73 -3.67
N LEU A 161 -13.27 -8.09 -3.16
CA LEU A 161 -13.38 -6.63 -3.09
C LEU A 161 -12.27 -5.98 -2.26
N TRP A 162 -11.66 -6.72 -1.31
CA TRP A 162 -10.52 -6.22 -0.55
C TRP A 162 -9.31 -5.90 -1.46
N LYS A 163 -9.11 -6.64 -2.55
CA LYS A 163 -8.00 -6.37 -3.47
C LYS A 163 -8.06 -4.98 -4.10
N GLU A 164 -9.25 -4.38 -4.23
CA GLU A 164 -9.40 -3.02 -4.76
C GLU A 164 -8.75 -1.94 -3.88
N MET A 165 -8.64 -2.18 -2.57
CA MET A 165 -7.92 -1.30 -1.66
C MET A 165 -6.41 -1.59 -1.65
N GLY A 166 -5.96 -2.60 -2.39
CA GLY A 166 -4.57 -3.06 -2.41
C GLY A 166 -4.22 -4.03 -1.28
N TRP A 167 -5.16 -4.83 -0.79
CA TRP A 167 -4.86 -6.02 0.02
C TRP A 167 -4.36 -7.15 -0.90
N GLN A 168 -3.44 -8.02 -0.44
CA GLN A 168 -2.83 -9.01 -1.34
C GLN A 168 -3.79 -10.14 -1.76
N GLY A 169 -4.75 -10.45 -0.90
CA GLY A 169 -5.70 -11.53 -1.10
C GLY A 169 -7.10 -11.16 -0.66
N ASN A 170 -7.96 -12.16 -0.63
CA ASN A 170 -9.37 -11.97 -0.31
C ASN A 170 -9.60 -11.79 1.20
N ASP A 171 -8.58 -12.01 2.02
CA ASP A 171 -8.64 -11.96 3.47
C ASP A 171 -7.54 -11.02 3.98
N PRO A 172 -7.87 -9.76 4.29
CA PRO A 172 -6.91 -8.77 4.80
C PRO A 172 -6.18 -9.22 6.06
N SER A 173 -6.76 -10.16 6.84
CA SER A 173 -6.11 -10.66 8.05
C SER A 173 -4.74 -11.28 7.79
N THR A 174 -4.51 -11.75 6.55
CA THR A 174 -3.25 -12.37 6.14
C THR A 174 -2.11 -11.37 5.93
N ASP A 175 -2.43 -10.10 5.64
CA ASP A 175 -1.47 -9.04 5.34
C ASP A 175 -0.87 -8.39 6.61
N PHE A 176 -1.59 -8.42 7.74
CA PHE A 176 -1.18 -7.75 8.98
C PHE A 176 -0.06 -8.45 9.76
N ARG A 177 0.48 -9.59 9.29
CA ARG A 177 1.50 -10.38 10.01
C ARG A 177 2.75 -9.57 10.38
N GLY A 178 3.13 -8.57 9.57
CA GLY A 178 4.25 -7.66 9.84
C GLY A 178 3.86 -6.33 10.48
N GLY A 179 2.65 -5.82 10.18
CA GLY A 179 2.18 -4.49 10.59
C GLY A 179 1.42 -4.44 11.91
N GLY A 180 0.86 -5.56 12.37
CA GLY A 180 -0.04 -5.59 13.52
C GLY A 180 -1.29 -4.73 13.33
N LEU A 181 -2.08 -4.62 14.40
CA LEU A 181 -3.31 -3.81 14.40
C LEU A 181 -3.01 -2.32 14.17
N ILE A 182 -1.87 -1.82 14.65
CA ILE A 182 -1.50 -0.41 14.50
C ILE A 182 -1.46 0.05 13.03
N SER A 183 -1.05 -0.81 12.09
CA SER A 183 -1.05 -0.45 10.68
C SER A 183 -2.46 -0.20 10.12
N LEU A 184 -3.46 -0.93 10.63
CA LEU A 184 -4.87 -0.67 10.35
C LEU A 184 -5.34 0.64 11.03
N GLU A 185 -4.96 0.86 12.29
CA GLU A 185 -5.26 2.11 13.00
C GLU A 185 -4.69 3.33 12.26
N ASN A 186 -3.46 3.22 11.75
CA ASN A 186 -2.81 4.26 10.97
C ASN A 186 -3.56 4.57 9.66
N LEU A 187 -3.99 3.55 8.92
CA LEU A 187 -4.82 3.73 7.72
C LEU A 187 -6.15 4.42 8.05
N ILE A 188 -6.80 4.02 9.14
CA ILE A 188 -8.05 4.63 9.62
C ILE A 188 -7.81 6.08 10.03
N PHE A 189 -6.72 6.35 10.76
CA PHE A 189 -6.34 7.70 11.18
C PHE A 189 -6.10 8.59 9.97
N PHE A 190 -5.41 8.08 8.95
CA PHE A 190 -5.17 8.82 7.72
C PHE A 190 -6.47 9.15 7.00
N ALA A 191 -7.37 8.18 6.84
CA ALA A 191 -8.67 8.38 6.20
C ALA A 191 -9.57 9.36 6.93
N ARG A 192 -9.47 9.44 8.27
CA ARG A 192 -10.28 10.34 9.10
C ARG A 192 -9.75 11.77 9.13
N ASN A 193 -8.45 11.92 9.31
CA ASN A 193 -7.84 13.22 9.57
C ASN A 193 -7.40 13.94 8.29
N TYR A 194 -7.09 13.19 7.23
CA TYR A 194 -6.67 13.74 5.93
C TYR A 194 -7.42 13.07 4.78
N PRO A 195 -8.76 13.16 4.74
CA PRO A 195 -9.59 12.40 3.79
C PRO A 195 -9.26 12.69 2.32
N ASN A 196 -8.92 13.93 1.98
CA ASN A 196 -8.53 14.30 0.61
C ASN A 196 -7.26 13.59 0.17
N SER A 197 -6.19 13.73 0.97
CA SER A 197 -4.93 13.03 0.77
C SER A 197 -5.11 11.52 0.74
N PHE A 198 -5.87 10.94 1.67
CA PHE A 198 -6.16 9.52 1.68
C PHE A 198 -6.83 9.05 0.38
N GLN A 199 -7.90 9.74 -0.06
CA GLN A 199 -8.64 9.40 -1.27
C GLN A 199 -7.80 9.58 -2.53
N MET A 200 -6.95 10.60 -2.57
CA MET A 200 -6.04 10.84 -3.66
C MET A 200 -5.03 9.70 -3.84
N LEU A 201 -4.50 9.15 -2.74
CA LEU A 201 -3.55 8.03 -2.76
C LEU A 201 -4.25 6.70 -3.05
N LEU A 202 -5.43 6.48 -2.48
CA LEU A 202 -6.23 5.29 -2.73
C LEU A 202 -6.58 5.17 -4.20
N ASN A 203 -7.03 6.27 -4.82
CA ASN A 203 -7.50 6.30 -6.20
C ASN A 203 -6.41 6.69 -7.21
N LYS A 204 -5.16 6.91 -6.76
CA LYS A 204 -3.98 7.14 -7.61
C LYS A 204 -4.14 8.30 -8.59
N VAL A 205 -4.80 9.39 -8.18
CA VAL A 205 -5.30 10.42 -9.11
C VAL A 205 -4.26 11.44 -9.58
N GLN A 206 -3.06 11.44 -9.02
CA GLN A 206 -2.00 12.41 -9.33
C GLN A 206 -0.83 11.78 -10.12
N GLY A 207 -0.25 12.58 -11.00
CA GLY A 207 1.04 12.31 -11.67
C GLY A 207 0.96 11.23 -12.75
N GLN A 208 2.05 11.10 -13.51
CA GLN A 208 2.21 9.97 -14.45
C GLN A 208 2.71 8.76 -13.67
N ARG A 209 1.88 7.73 -13.60
CA ARG A 209 2.16 6.49 -12.88
C ARG A 209 2.60 5.38 -13.83
N SER A 210 3.34 4.42 -13.29
CA SER A 210 3.63 3.17 -13.97
C SER A 210 2.35 2.32 -14.04
N ASP A 211 2.21 1.51 -15.09
CA ASP A 211 1.19 0.45 -15.13
C ASP A 211 1.35 -0.52 -13.93
N TRP A 212 2.59 -0.64 -13.44
CA TRP A 212 2.98 -1.44 -12.29
C TRP A 212 2.97 -0.62 -10.99
N GLU A 213 1.77 -0.28 -10.52
CA GLU A 213 1.54 0.57 -9.35
C GLU A 213 1.71 -0.19 -8.01
N TYR A 214 1.99 0.52 -6.91
CA TYR A 214 2.02 -0.10 -5.59
C TYR A 214 0.61 -0.30 -5.01
N PRO A 215 0.36 -1.43 -4.31
CA PRO A 215 -0.92 -1.71 -3.70
C PRO A 215 -1.10 -0.85 -2.45
N PHE A 216 -2.15 -0.04 -2.42
CA PHE A 216 -2.34 1.01 -1.41
C PHE A 216 -2.29 0.49 0.03
N ALA A 217 -3.15 -0.45 0.42
CA ALA A 217 -3.21 -0.92 1.80
C ALA A 217 -1.89 -1.56 2.28
N VAL A 218 -1.30 -2.42 1.46
CA VAL A 218 -0.02 -3.07 1.78
C VAL A 218 1.12 -2.05 1.85
N ALA A 219 1.18 -1.06 0.96
CA ALA A 219 2.16 0.03 1.09
C ALA A 219 1.96 0.82 2.39
N GLY A 220 0.71 1.03 2.81
CA GLY A 220 0.38 1.59 4.12
C GLY A 220 0.98 0.77 5.26
N ILE A 221 0.84 -0.56 5.24
CA ILE A 221 1.49 -1.44 6.23
C ILE A 221 3.02 -1.27 6.24
N ASN A 222 3.64 -1.18 5.06
CA ASN A 222 5.08 -0.98 4.91
C ASN A 222 5.55 0.33 5.55
N VAL A 223 4.77 1.40 5.43
CA VAL A 223 5.08 2.71 6.03
C VAL A 223 5.10 2.62 7.55
N SER A 224 4.07 2.02 8.18
CA SER A 224 4.05 1.81 9.64
C SER A 224 5.29 1.06 10.11
N PHE A 225 5.64 -0.02 9.42
CA PHE A 225 6.79 -0.84 9.76
C PHE A 225 8.12 -0.07 9.64
N MET A 226 8.30 0.66 8.53
CA MET A 226 9.47 1.49 8.29
C MET A 226 9.64 2.54 9.39
N LEU A 227 8.55 3.18 9.85
CA LEU A 227 8.59 4.15 10.93
C LEU A 227 9.00 3.51 12.27
N VAL A 228 8.42 2.35 12.61
CA VAL A 228 8.77 1.62 13.84
C VAL A 228 10.26 1.28 13.89
N GLN A 229 10.84 0.89 12.75
CA GLN A 229 12.27 0.61 12.63
C GLN A 229 13.13 1.87 12.68
N MET A 230 12.76 2.90 11.91
CA MET A 230 13.48 4.18 11.82
C MET A 230 13.59 4.86 13.20
N LEU A 231 12.51 4.80 13.97
CA LEU A 231 12.37 5.47 15.26
C LEU A 231 12.79 4.60 16.45
N ASP A 232 13.26 3.37 16.22
CA ASP A 232 13.75 2.47 17.28
C ASP A 232 12.72 2.24 18.41
N LEU A 233 11.42 2.18 18.08
CA LEU A 233 10.33 2.20 19.07
C LEU A 233 10.22 0.92 19.92
N LYS A 234 10.87 -0.16 19.49
CA LYS A 234 10.91 -1.43 20.22
C LYS A 234 12.01 -1.52 21.29
N SER A 235 13.03 -0.67 21.20
CA SER A 235 14.06 -0.56 22.25
C SER A 235 13.46 0.08 23.50
N SER A 236 14.04 -0.15 24.69
CA SER A 236 13.54 0.41 25.96
C SER A 236 13.59 1.93 26.01
N VAL A 237 14.61 2.53 25.39
CA VAL A 237 14.71 3.95 25.08
C VAL A 237 15.23 4.05 23.64
N PRO A 238 14.50 4.71 22.72
CA PRO A 238 15.03 4.98 21.38
C PRO A 238 16.40 5.64 21.45
N SER A 239 17.40 4.96 20.89
CA SER A 239 18.81 5.40 20.96
C SER A 239 19.25 6.20 19.74
N SER A 240 18.47 6.11 18.65
CA SER A 240 18.74 6.87 17.43
C SER A 240 18.39 8.34 17.60
N LYS A 241 19.14 9.23 16.92
CA LYS A 241 18.85 10.67 16.88
C LYS A 241 17.39 10.95 16.48
N TYR A 242 16.87 10.17 15.53
CA TYR A 242 15.49 10.30 15.02
C TYR A 242 14.45 9.84 16.05
N GLY A 243 14.75 8.75 16.77
CA GLY A 243 13.93 8.28 17.89
C GLY A 243 13.85 9.32 19.00
N ILE A 244 14.99 9.92 19.38
CA ILE A 244 15.03 10.99 20.39
C ILE A 244 14.19 12.19 19.95
N ARG A 245 14.34 12.67 18.71
CA ARG A 245 13.52 13.77 18.17
C ARG A 245 12.04 13.42 18.15
N PHE A 246 11.69 12.19 17.77
CA PHE A 246 10.30 11.75 17.81
C PHE A 246 9.70 11.74 19.22
N LEU A 247 10.48 11.45 20.26
CA LEU A 247 10.00 11.53 21.65
C LEU A 247 9.66 12.97 22.06
N GLU A 248 10.34 13.98 21.50
CA GLU A 248 9.98 15.39 21.71
C GLU A 248 8.61 15.69 21.06
N LEU A 249 8.37 15.20 19.84
CA LEU A 249 7.08 15.32 19.16
C LEU A 249 5.96 14.62 19.94
N LEU A 250 6.20 13.39 20.37
CA LEU A 250 5.27 12.58 21.17
C LEU A 250 4.95 13.24 22.52
N GLY A 251 5.93 13.94 23.11
CA GLY A 251 5.74 14.72 24.34
C GLY A 251 4.74 15.88 24.16
N ARG A 252 4.59 16.41 22.94
CA ARG A 252 3.64 17.48 22.63
C ARG A 252 2.29 16.92 22.19
N ASP A 253 2.28 15.89 21.35
CA ASP A 253 1.07 15.28 20.81
C ASP A 253 1.07 13.75 20.95
N GLU A 254 0.01 13.20 21.53
CA GLU A 254 -0.15 11.75 21.70
C GLU A 254 -0.34 11.00 20.37
N ASN A 255 -0.84 11.70 19.34
CA ASN A 255 -1.06 11.15 17.99
C ASN A 255 0.12 11.42 17.05
N ALA A 256 1.28 11.87 17.56
CA ALA A 256 2.44 12.21 16.73
C ALA A 256 2.88 11.06 15.81
N PHE A 257 2.77 9.81 16.26
CA PHE A 257 3.09 8.65 15.40
C PHE A 257 2.14 8.53 14.21
N ASP A 258 0.84 8.68 14.45
CA ASP A 258 -0.21 8.54 13.44
C ASP A 258 -0.19 9.72 12.45
N HIS A 259 0.11 10.94 12.92
CA HIS A 259 0.37 12.08 12.03
C HIS A 259 1.62 11.86 11.17
N LEU A 260 2.73 11.39 11.78
CA LEU A 260 3.97 11.11 11.05
C LEU A 260 3.78 10.01 10.01
N TYR A 261 2.94 9.01 10.31
CA TYR A 261 2.50 8.01 9.34
C TYR A 261 1.85 8.63 8.10
N CYS A 262 0.92 9.57 8.29
CA CYS A 262 0.23 10.21 7.18
C CYS A 262 1.23 10.98 6.29
N VAL A 263 2.13 11.77 6.90
CA VAL A 263 3.21 12.48 6.19
C VAL A 263 4.09 11.49 5.42
N ALA A 264 4.52 10.41 6.08
CA ALA A 264 5.37 9.38 5.48
C ALA A 264 4.70 8.71 4.28
N PHE A 265 3.39 8.45 4.35
CA PHE A 265 2.67 7.81 3.26
C PHE A 265 2.48 8.75 2.07
N ARG A 266 2.17 10.03 2.32
CA ARG A 266 2.19 11.07 1.28
C ARG A 266 3.54 11.18 0.61
N LEU A 267 4.60 11.19 1.41
CA LEU A 267 5.95 11.29 0.92
C LEU A 267 6.39 10.06 0.12
N LEU A 268 5.93 8.86 0.49
CA LEU A 268 6.12 7.65 -0.32
C LEU A 268 5.55 7.82 -1.72
N ASP A 269 4.32 8.31 -1.84
CA ASP A 269 3.69 8.53 -3.15
C ASP A 269 4.40 9.65 -3.95
N ALA A 270 4.84 10.72 -3.28
CA ALA A 270 5.63 11.76 -3.93
C ALA A 270 6.97 11.21 -4.48
N GLN A 271 7.69 10.42 -3.69
CA GLN A 271 8.92 9.75 -4.11
C GLN A 271 8.67 8.75 -5.25
N TRP A 272 7.53 8.05 -5.20
CA TRP A 272 7.09 7.13 -6.24
C TRP A 272 6.94 7.84 -7.59
N LEU A 273 6.21 8.96 -7.60
CA LEU A 273 5.99 9.78 -8.80
C LEU A 273 7.27 10.41 -9.34
N VAL A 274 8.10 10.98 -8.45
CA VAL A 274 9.39 11.60 -8.84
C VAL A 274 10.32 10.58 -9.50
N LYS A 275 10.37 9.36 -8.97
CA LYS A 275 11.20 8.28 -9.52
C LYS A 275 10.59 7.61 -10.74
N ARG A 276 9.32 7.89 -11.07
CA ARG A 276 8.52 7.11 -12.02
C ARG A 276 8.59 5.62 -11.69
N ALA A 277 8.53 5.34 -10.40
CA ALA A 277 8.79 4.01 -9.89
C ALA A 277 7.73 3.04 -10.39
N SER A 278 8.21 1.84 -10.68
CA SER A 278 7.39 0.66 -10.78
C SER A 278 7.44 -0.10 -9.46
N TYR A 279 6.54 -1.09 -9.33
CA TYR A 279 6.54 -2.05 -8.23
C TYR A 279 7.91 -2.63 -7.90
N MET A 280 8.77 -2.88 -8.89
CA MET A 280 10.12 -3.43 -8.69
C MET A 280 11.04 -2.51 -7.88
N GLU A 281 10.70 -1.23 -7.78
CA GLU A 281 11.49 -0.19 -7.11
C GLU A 281 10.89 0.23 -5.76
N PHE A 282 9.84 -0.44 -5.29
CA PHE A 282 9.14 -0.10 -4.05
C PHE A 282 10.09 0.05 -2.85
N ASN A 283 11.07 -0.85 -2.70
CA ASN A 283 12.03 -0.78 -1.60
C ASN A 283 12.95 0.44 -1.69
N GLU A 284 13.35 0.84 -2.90
CA GLU A 284 14.17 2.04 -3.11
C GLU A 284 13.36 3.32 -2.86
N VAL A 285 12.06 3.30 -3.19
CA VAL A 285 11.11 4.37 -2.84
C VAL A 285 10.98 4.47 -1.33
N LEU A 286 10.67 3.37 -0.64
CA LEU A 286 10.50 3.34 0.82
C LEU A 286 11.77 3.79 1.57
N LYS A 287 12.95 3.39 1.06
CA LYS A 287 14.25 3.87 1.57
C LYS A 287 14.43 5.37 1.35
N SER A 288 14.04 5.89 0.18
CA SER A 288 14.12 7.33 -0.10
C SER A 288 13.17 8.13 0.79
N THR A 289 11.94 7.63 1.02
CA THR A 289 10.98 8.18 1.98
C THR A 289 11.58 8.25 3.38
N ARG A 290 12.14 7.13 3.87
CA ARG A 290 12.81 7.07 5.16
C ARG A 290 13.93 8.12 5.26
N THR A 291 14.84 8.16 4.29
CA THR A 291 15.97 9.10 4.30
C THR A 291 15.51 10.56 4.32
N GLN A 292 14.41 10.89 3.64
CA GLN A 292 13.88 12.25 3.69
C GLN A 292 13.23 12.57 5.04
N LEU A 293 12.44 11.66 5.63
CA LEU A 293 11.90 11.85 6.98
C LEU A 293 12.99 11.99 8.04
N GLU A 294 14.06 11.19 7.95
CA GLU A 294 15.24 11.29 8.81
C GLU A 294 15.88 12.69 8.74
N ARG A 295 15.90 13.32 7.57
CA ARG A 295 16.41 14.70 7.40
C ARG A 295 15.46 15.74 7.96
N GLU A 296 14.16 15.58 7.75
CA GLU A 296 13.16 16.54 8.22
C GLU A 296 13.00 16.50 9.75
N LEU A 297 13.01 15.32 10.37
CA LEU A 297 12.88 15.17 11.83
C LEU A 297 14.00 15.82 12.65
N VAL A 298 15.14 16.14 12.02
CA VAL A 298 16.30 16.73 12.71
C VAL A 298 16.48 18.21 12.46
N LEU A 299 15.56 18.84 11.73
CA LEU A 299 15.52 20.29 11.57
C LEU A 299 15.17 20.95 12.92
N ASP A 300 15.82 22.07 13.22
CA ASP A 300 15.72 22.72 14.53
C ASP A 300 14.36 23.43 14.76
N ASP A 301 13.65 23.76 13.69
CA ASP A 301 12.33 24.40 13.69
C ASP A 301 11.16 23.41 13.75
N VAL A 302 11.43 22.10 13.73
CA VAL A 302 10.40 21.06 13.84
C VAL A 302 10.08 20.79 15.31
N LEU A 303 8.96 21.33 15.80
CA LEU A 303 8.49 21.14 17.17
C LEU A 303 7.30 20.18 17.25
N GLU A 304 6.46 20.16 16.23
CA GLU A 304 5.32 19.28 16.03
C GLU A 304 5.41 18.62 14.64
N VAL A 305 4.66 17.54 14.41
CA VAL A 305 4.65 16.85 13.10
C VAL A 305 4.21 17.78 11.96
N LYS A 306 3.34 18.75 12.26
CA LYS A 306 2.87 19.76 11.29
C LYS A 306 3.95 20.73 10.81
N ASP A 307 5.07 20.81 11.53
CA ASP A 307 6.20 21.68 11.18
C ASP A 307 7.15 20.99 10.18
N LEU A 308 6.97 19.68 9.92
CA LEU A 308 7.77 18.98 8.90
C LEU A 308 7.52 19.58 7.51
N PRO A 309 8.55 19.86 6.71
CA PRO A 309 8.38 20.33 5.34
C PRO A 309 7.43 19.48 4.49
N SER A 310 7.44 18.15 4.64
CA SER A 310 6.54 17.25 3.91
C SER A 310 5.10 17.25 4.44
N TYR A 311 4.81 17.89 5.58
CA TYR A 311 3.45 17.99 6.08
C TYR A 311 2.54 18.77 5.13
N THR A 312 3.08 19.75 4.40
CA THR A 312 2.30 20.55 3.44
C THR A 312 1.64 19.70 2.36
N MET A 313 2.18 18.50 2.08
CA MET A 313 1.60 17.55 1.11
C MET A 313 0.28 16.91 1.58
N LEU A 314 -0.06 17.01 2.88
CA LEU A 314 -1.30 16.48 3.43
C LEU A 314 -2.50 17.40 3.21
N ASP A 315 -2.25 18.71 3.12
CA ASP A 315 -3.26 19.77 3.00
C ASP A 315 -3.63 20.09 1.53
N GLU A 316 -2.94 19.49 0.56
CA GLU A 316 -3.22 19.54 -0.89
C GLU A 316 -4.32 18.56 -1.32
#